data_AF-A0A378FRK0-F1
#
_entry.id   AF-A0A378FRK0-F1
#
_cell.length_a   1.000
_cell.length_b   1.000
_cell.length_c   1.000
_cell.angle_alpha   90.00
_cell.angle_beta   90.00
_cell.angle_gamma   90.00
#
_symmetry.space_group_name_H-M   'P 1'
#
loop_
_entity.id
_entity.type
_entity.pdbx_description
1 polymer ?
#
loop_
_entity_poly.entity_id
_entity_poly.type
_entity_poly.pdbx_seq_one_letter_code
_entity_poly.pdbx_strand_id
1 'polypeptide(L)'
;MTFIGTYLLNEGFTDEKLYIPVIRNGVEYHAYPDIVCMAILEYYAFEAKQAESETAIRSYRELAKKGLKAFIYEALKYQPEDPWRHYHDRVSLLKDKGSIPDGYFIIFNEIAGMMVDLINAGLAINQHTVPDGSVGSCWARHWNSQELSREFGERVDCEHYYPEDFLQARSNPQIINAYPDGALSEFRRWFKHQYLTTKFPPYILKKSNVLPGGEKTPLA
;
A
#
# COMPACT_ATOMS: atom_id res chain seq x y z
N MET A 1 7.55 47.70 8.47
CA MET A 1 7.91 46.62 7.53
C MET A 1 6.76 45.65 7.43
N THR A 2 6.45 45.14 6.24
CA THR A 2 5.41 44.12 6.02
C THR A 2 5.89 42.78 6.56
N PHE A 3 5.02 42.01 7.21
CA PHE A 3 5.31 40.71 7.86
C PHE A 3 6.29 39.83 7.07
N ILE A 4 6.03 39.63 5.77
CA ILE A 4 6.85 38.78 4.89
C ILE A 4 8.32 39.24 4.87
N GLY A 5 8.58 40.55 4.75
CA GLY A 5 9.95 41.06 4.71
C GLY A 5 10.69 40.84 6.02
N THR A 6 10.00 41.02 7.16
CA THR A 6 10.58 40.75 8.48
C THR A 6 10.84 39.26 8.70
N TYR A 7 9.89 38.40 8.31
CA TYR A 7 10.03 36.94 8.37
C TYR A 7 11.28 36.48 7.59
N LEU A 8 11.37 36.89 6.31
CA LEU A 8 12.47 36.49 5.43
C LEU A 8 13.84 36.93 5.98
N LEU A 9 13.95 38.16 6.49
CA LEU A 9 15.18 38.65 7.09
C LEU A 9 15.58 37.88 8.36
N ASN A 10 14.60 37.54 9.21
CA ASN A 10 14.86 36.79 10.45
C ASN A 10 15.35 35.37 10.17
N GLU A 11 14.81 34.75 9.13
CA GLU A 11 15.20 33.42 8.65
C GLU A 11 16.47 33.46 7.76
N GLY A 12 17.11 34.62 7.62
CA GLY A 12 18.41 34.78 6.94
C GLY A 12 18.33 34.81 5.41
N PHE A 13 17.17 35.07 4.83
CA PHE A 13 17.00 35.20 3.38
C PHE A 13 17.56 36.53 2.88
N THR A 14 18.57 36.48 2.01
CA THR A 14 19.29 37.65 1.49
C THR A 14 19.22 37.80 -0.03
N ASP A 15 18.54 36.89 -0.73
CA ASP A 15 18.44 36.95 -2.19
C ASP A 15 17.61 38.15 -2.64
N GLU A 16 18.04 38.77 -3.75
CA GLU A 16 17.35 39.92 -4.35
C GLU A 16 15.96 39.54 -4.91
N LYS A 17 15.77 38.27 -5.28
CA LYS A 17 14.53 37.74 -5.85
C LYS A 17 13.94 36.69 -4.92
N LEU A 18 12.62 36.72 -4.79
CA LEU A 18 11.85 35.70 -4.05
C LEU A 18 11.78 34.34 -4.75
N TYR A 19 12.39 34.20 -5.92
CA TYR A 19 12.40 32.99 -6.72
C TYR A 19 13.74 32.82 -7.43
N ILE A 20 14.02 31.56 -7.77
CA ILE A 20 15.14 31.14 -8.61
C ILE A 20 14.60 30.91 -10.03
N PRO A 21 15.08 31.64 -11.05
CA PRO A 21 14.66 31.40 -12.43
C PRO A 21 15.25 30.07 -12.93
N VAL A 22 14.41 29.23 -13.54
CA VAL A 22 14.77 27.92 -14.07
C VAL A 22 14.27 27.79 -15.50
N ILE A 23 15.16 27.50 -16.45
CA ILE A 23 14.77 27.28 -17.85
C ILE A 23 14.52 25.80 -18.07
N ARG A 24 13.33 25.46 -18.56
CA ARG A 24 12.98 24.09 -18.98
C ARG A 24 12.31 24.13 -20.35
N ASN A 25 12.89 23.42 -21.32
CA ASN A 25 12.43 23.39 -22.72
C ASN A 25 12.27 24.79 -23.35
N GLY A 26 13.19 25.71 -23.04
CA GLY A 26 13.17 27.09 -23.55
C GLY A 26 12.14 28.01 -22.88
N VAL A 27 11.38 27.53 -21.89
CA VAL A 27 10.44 28.33 -21.10
C VAL A 27 11.04 28.61 -19.72
N GLU A 28 10.98 29.85 -19.26
CA GLU A 28 11.39 30.25 -17.91
C GLU A 28 10.29 29.94 -16.89
N TYR A 29 10.68 29.28 -15.80
CA TYR A 29 9.87 28.99 -14.63
C TYR A 29 10.47 29.67 -13.39
N HIS A 30 9.63 30.01 -12.42
CA HIS A 30 10.06 30.61 -11.16
C HIS A 30 9.91 29.59 -10.03
N ALA A 31 11.04 29.07 -9.55
CA ALA A 31 11.09 28.16 -8.42
C ALA A 31 11.20 28.96 -7.12
N TYR A 32 10.15 28.95 -6.31
CA TYR A 32 10.10 29.68 -5.04
C TYR A 32 10.72 28.82 -3.92
N PRO A 33 11.72 29.34 -3.18
CA PRO A 33 12.27 28.66 -2.00
C PRO A 33 11.19 28.37 -0.95
N ASP A 34 11.41 27.33 -0.15
CA ASP A 34 10.50 26.91 0.92
C ASP A 34 10.26 28.01 1.97
N ILE A 35 11.31 28.73 2.37
CA ILE A 35 11.27 29.90 3.27
C ILE A 35 10.34 31.01 2.74
N VAL A 36 10.33 31.25 1.43
CA VAL A 36 9.42 32.22 0.78
C VAL A 36 8.00 31.68 0.77
N CYS A 37 7.82 30.40 0.44
CA CYS A 37 6.51 29.75 0.47
C CYS A 37 5.90 29.79 1.88
N MET A 38 6.70 29.55 2.91
CA MET A 38 6.30 29.63 4.31
C MET A 38 5.90 31.04 4.71
N ALA A 39 6.73 32.05 4.39
CA ALA A 39 6.43 33.45 4.69
C ALA A 39 5.08 33.89 4.09
N ILE A 40 4.80 33.50 2.84
CA ILE A 40 3.55 33.80 2.14
C ILE A 40 2.38 33.04 2.78
N LEU A 41 2.55 31.74 3.04
CA LEU A 41 1.50 30.90 3.62
C LEU A 41 1.10 31.39 5.01
N GLU A 42 2.07 31.72 5.85
CA GLU A 42 1.85 32.20 7.22
C GLU A 42 1.19 33.58 7.22
N TYR A 43 1.62 34.48 6.33
CA TYR A 43 0.99 35.79 6.14
C TYR A 43 -0.50 35.65 5.86
N TYR A 44 -0.88 34.81 4.88
CA TYR A 44 -2.28 34.64 4.53
C TYR A 44 -3.07 33.82 5.56
N ALA A 45 -2.42 32.97 6.34
CA ALA A 45 -3.07 32.20 7.39
C ALA A 45 -3.41 33.05 8.63
N PHE A 46 -2.53 33.98 9.03
CA PHE A 46 -2.64 34.65 10.34
C PHE A 46 -2.62 36.18 10.31
N GLU A 47 -2.01 36.80 9.29
CA GLU A 47 -1.72 38.25 9.30
C GLU A 47 -2.62 39.03 8.35
N ALA A 48 -3.01 38.43 7.23
CA ALA A 48 -3.85 39.06 6.23
C ALA A 48 -5.25 39.33 6.83
N LYS A 49 -5.70 40.59 6.79
CA LYS A 49 -7.01 41.03 7.30
C LYS A 49 -8.19 40.67 6.40
N GLN A 50 -8.00 39.78 5.42
CA GLN A 50 -9.02 39.40 4.45
C GLN A 50 -9.98 38.36 5.04
N ALA A 51 -11.23 38.35 4.58
CA ALA A 51 -12.28 37.48 5.12
C ALA A 51 -12.08 35.98 4.80
N GLU A 52 -11.27 35.63 3.80
CA GLU A 52 -11.08 34.26 3.32
C GLU A 52 -9.65 33.76 3.54
N SER A 53 -9.33 33.34 4.77
CA SER A 53 -8.04 32.71 5.12
C SER A 53 -8.13 31.18 5.30
N GLU A 54 -9.32 30.58 5.13
CA GLU A 54 -9.56 29.17 5.42
C GLU A 54 -8.62 28.21 4.67
N THR A 55 -8.38 28.48 3.39
CA THR A 55 -7.46 27.66 2.57
C THR A 55 -6.02 27.76 3.09
N ALA A 56 -5.55 28.96 3.44
CA ALA A 56 -4.21 29.16 3.97
C ALA A 56 -4.06 28.52 5.36
N ILE A 57 -5.04 28.69 6.25
CA ILE A 57 -5.08 28.06 7.57
C ILE A 57 -5.06 26.54 7.46
N ARG A 58 -5.89 25.95 6.57
CA ARG A 58 -5.93 24.50 6.35
C ARG A 58 -4.57 24.01 5.85
N SER A 59 -4.00 24.65 4.84
CA SER A 59 -2.70 24.29 4.27
C SER A 59 -1.57 24.39 5.32
N TYR A 60 -1.56 25.47 6.12
CA TYR A 60 -0.60 25.65 7.21
C TYR A 60 -0.72 24.52 8.25
N ARG A 61 -1.95 24.16 8.67
CA ARG A 61 -2.19 23.07 9.61
C ARG A 61 -1.73 21.72 9.07
N GLU A 62 -2.00 21.41 7.81
CA GLU A 62 -1.54 20.15 7.20
C GLU A 62 -0.01 20.09 7.12
N LEU A 63 0.63 21.20 6.77
CA LEU A 63 2.08 21.28 6.75
C LEU A 63 2.69 21.13 8.16
N ALA A 64 2.14 21.83 9.16
CA ALA A 64 2.59 21.74 10.55
C ALA A 64 2.42 20.32 11.12
N LYS A 65 1.30 19.65 10.83
CA LYS A 65 1.09 18.23 11.20
C LYS A 65 2.15 17.33 10.57
N LYS A 66 2.43 17.52 9.27
CA LYS A 66 3.45 16.74 8.56
C LYS A 66 4.84 17.00 9.13
N GLY A 67 5.18 18.25 9.42
CA GLY A 67 6.45 18.65 10.04
C GLY A 67 6.65 18.03 11.41
N LEU A 68 5.64 18.12 12.30
CA LEU A 68 5.69 17.48 13.62
C LEU A 68 5.86 15.97 13.52
N LYS A 69 5.13 15.32 12.61
CA LYS A 69 5.26 13.87 12.37
C LYS A 69 6.68 13.51 11.93
N ALA A 70 7.23 14.24 10.95
CA ALA A 70 8.60 14.03 10.47
C ALA A 70 9.63 14.24 11.58
N PHE A 71 9.50 15.31 12.36
CA PHE A 71 10.36 15.60 13.51
C PHE A 71 10.36 14.46 14.55
N ILE A 72 9.17 13.95 14.93
CA ILE A 72 9.06 12.83 15.86
C ILE A 72 9.75 11.59 15.28
N TYR A 73 9.55 11.31 13.99
CA TYR A 73 10.13 10.15 13.33
C TYR A 73 11.66 10.24 13.30
N GLU A 74 12.20 11.40 12.95
CA GLU A 74 13.63 11.65 12.93
C GLU A 74 14.25 11.58 14.34
N ALA A 75 13.65 12.28 15.30
CA ALA A 75 14.14 12.34 16.69
C ALA A 75 14.16 10.95 17.36
N LEU A 76 13.17 10.11 17.07
CA LEU A 76 13.09 8.74 17.59
C LEU A 76 13.81 7.72 16.70
N LYS A 77 14.36 8.13 15.55
CA LYS A 77 14.85 7.24 14.49
C LYS A 77 13.81 6.18 14.08
N TYR A 78 12.53 6.53 14.20
CA TYR A 78 11.42 5.68 13.84
C TYR A 78 11.24 5.67 12.32
N GLN A 79 11.33 4.49 11.72
CA GLN A 79 10.99 4.26 10.33
C GLN A 79 9.66 3.53 10.27
N PRO A 80 8.61 4.09 9.64
CA PRO A 80 7.38 3.34 9.43
C PRO A 80 7.68 2.09 8.60
N GLU A 81 7.02 0.99 8.94
CA GLU A 81 7.22 -0.28 8.23
C GLU A 81 6.80 -0.14 6.76
N ASP A 82 7.63 -0.64 5.84
CA ASP A 82 7.30 -0.68 4.42
C ASP A 82 6.12 -1.66 4.21
N PRO A 83 4.93 -1.18 3.78
CA PRO A 83 3.76 -2.03 3.60
C PRO A 83 3.96 -3.09 2.51
N TRP A 84 4.99 -2.94 1.66
CA TRP A 84 5.35 -3.91 0.63
C TRP A 84 6.31 -4.99 1.08
N ARG A 85 7.04 -4.79 2.20
CA ARG A 85 8.12 -5.67 2.67
C ARG A 85 7.71 -7.14 2.65
N HIS A 86 6.65 -7.48 3.37
CA HIS A 86 6.15 -8.84 3.47
C HIS A 86 5.71 -9.46 2.15
N TYR A 87 5.13 -8.66 1.24
CA TYR A 87 4.73 -9.17 -0.07
C TYR A 87 5.96 -9.44 -0.95
N HIS A 88 6.92 -8.52 -0.97
CA HIS A 88 8.19 -8.69 -1.68
C HIS A 88 9.00 -9.88 -1.17
N ASP A 89 9.07 -10.07 0.15
CA ASP A 89 9.77 -11.19 0.77
C ASP A 89 9.16 -12.53 0.33
N ARG A 90 7.83 -12.62 0.28
CA ARG A 90 7.13 -13.83 -0.18
C ARG A 90 7.34 -14.12 -1.67
N VAL A 91 7.23 -13.09 -2.52
CA VAL A 91 7.46 -13.24 -3.97
C VAL A 91 8.90 -13.67 -4.25
N SER A 92 9.87 -13.04 -3.60
CA SER A 92 11.30 -13.35 -3.77
C SER A 92 11.60 -14.78 -3.30
N LEU A 93 11.12 -15.18 -2.12
CA LEU A 93 11.33 -16.50 -1.59
C LEU A 93 10.78 -17.61 -2.49
N LEU A 94 9.58 -17.44 -3.05
CA LEU A 94 9.00 -18.43 -3.96
C LEU A 94 9.76 -18.52 -5.28
N LYS A 95 10.18 -17.37 -5.81
CA LYS A 95 11.00 -17.33 -7.02
C LYS A 95 12.35 -18.05 -6.81
N ASP A 96 13.01 -17.80 -5.68
CA ASP A 96 14.30 -18.39 -5.36
C ASP A 96 14.22 -19.91 -5.12
N LYS A 97 13.11 -20.39 -4.56
CA LYS A 97 12.89 -21.83 -4.32
C LYS A 97 12.51 -22.60 -5.58
N GLY A 98 11.90 -21.94 -6.58
CA GLY A 98 11.53 -22.58 -7.84
C GLY A 98 10.61 -23.79 -7.65
N SER A 99 9.74 -23.77 -6.64
CA SER A 99 8.97 -24.95 -6.22
C SER A 99 7.72 -25.23 -7.05
N ILE A 100 7.33 -24.31 -7.94
CA ILE A 100 6.13 -24.42 -8.77
C ILE A 100 6.49 -25.27 -10.01
N PRO A 101 5.83 -26.42 -10.22
CA PRO A 101 6.09 -27.25 -11.39
C PRO A 101 5.76 -26.53 -12.71
N ASP A 102 6.56 -26.78 -13.75
CA ASP A 102 6.30 -26.27 -15.09
C ASP A 102 4.91 -26.67 -15.59
N GLY A 103 4.16 -25.71 -16.14
CA GLY A 103 2.79 -25.92 -16.62
C GLY A 103 1.71 -25.83 -15.53
N TYR A 104 2.07 -25.39 -14.32
CA TYR A 104 1.15 -25.19 -13.21
C TYR A 104 1.27 -23.78 -12.61
N PHE A 105 0.16 -23.30 -12.06
CA PHE A 105 0.09 -22.07 -11.27
C PHE A 105 -0.32 -22.35 -9.83
N ILE A 106 0.07 -21.45 -8.93
CA ILE A 106 -0.40 -21.42 -7.54
C ILE A 106 -1.23 -20.17 -7.29
N ILE A 107 -2.11 -20.26 -6.30
CA ILE A 107 -3.05 -19.20 -5.96
C ILE A 107 -2.34 -17.90 -5.58
N PHE A 108 -1.24 -17.99 -4.82
CA PHE A 108 -0.49 -16.81 -4.37
C PHE A 108 -0.04 -15.93 -5.55
N ASN A 109 0.46 -16.54 -6.63
CA ASN A 109 0.91 -15.81 -7.82
C ASN A 109 -0.27 -15.17 -8.55
N GLU A 110 -1.37 -15.92 -8.73
CA GLU A 110 -2.49 -15.43 -9.52
C GLU A 110 -3.31 -14.32 -8.84
N ILE A 111 -3.24 -14.18 -7.51
CA ILE A 111 -3.91 -13.08 -6.81
C ILE A 111 -3.02 -11.84 -6.63
N ALA A 112 -1.84 -11.78 -7.27
CA ALA A 112 -0.90 -10.66 -7.15
C ALA A 112 -1.56 -9.28 -7.36
N GLY A 113 -2.45 -9.14 -8.36
CA GLY A 113 -3.16 -7.88 -8.61
C GLY A 113 -4.03 -7.45 -7.42
N MET A 114 -4.72 -8.39 -6.77
CA MET A 114 -5.49 -8.11 -5.55
C MET A 114 -4.58 -7.69 -4.39
N MET A 115 -3.40 -8.30 -4.26
CA MET A 115 -2.42 -7.92 -3.22
C MET A 115 -1.96 -6.47 -3.40
N VAL A 116 -1.65 -6.09 -4.64
CA VAL A 116 -1.28 -4.72 -5.01
C VAL A 116 -2.39 -3.74 -4.67
N ASP A 117 -3.64 -4.04 -5.04
CA ASP A 117 -4.79 -3.18 -4.74
C ASP A 117 -4.98 -2.99 -3.24
N LEU A 118 -4.82 -4.05 -2.44
CA LEU A 118 -4.93 -4.00 -0.98
C LEU A 118 -3.83 -3.14 -0.35
N ILE A 119 -2.58 -3.31 -0.77
CA ILE A 119 -1.44 -2.51 -0.25
C ILE A 119 -1.66 -1.03 -0.58
N ASN A 120 -2.05 -0.72 -1.82
CA ASN A 120 -2.35 0.65 -2.25
C ASN A 120 -3.54 1.27 -1.51
N ALA A 121 -4.51 0.47 -1.11
CA ALA A 121 -5.63 0.89 -0.26
C ALA A 121 -5.24 1.06 1.23
N GLY A 122 -3.97 0.84 1.59
CA GLY A 122 -3.47 1.01 2.95
C GLY A 122 -3.69 -0.20 3.86
N LEU A 123 -4.07 -1.37 3.32
CA LEU A 123 -4.07 -2.61 4.09
C LEU A 123 -2.66 -3.19 4.09
N ALA A 124 -1.99 -3.14 5.24
CA ALA A 124 -0.72 -3.83 5.43
C ALA A 124 -0.91 -5.33 5.20
N ILE A 125 -0.16 -5.88 4.24
CA ILE A 125 -0.14 -7.30 3.96
C ILE A 125 0.83 -7.97 4.90
N ASN A 126 0.33 -8.87 5.75
CA ASN A 126 1.11 -9.64 6.71
C ASN A 126 0.47 -11.03 6.88
N GLN A 127 1.02 -11.82 7.80
CA GLN A 127 0.54 -13.17 8.12
C GLN A 127 -0.97 -13.30 8.42
N HIS A 128 -1.68 -12.20 8.73
CA HIS A 128 -3.10 -12.21 9.06
C HIS A 128 -4.01 -11.68 7.94
N THR A 129 -3.46 -10.97 6.96
CA THR A 129 -4.25 -10.18 5.99
C THR A 129 -4.11 -10.66 4.55
N VAL A 130 -3.15 -11.55 4.25
CA VAL A 130 -3.09 -12.20 2.92
C VAL A 130 -4.29 -13.16 2.78
N PRO A 131 -5.12 -13.01 1.73
CA PRO A 131 -6.28 -13.86 1.49
C PRO A 131 -5.98 -15.14 0.68
N ASP A 132 -4.73 -15.45 0.35
CA ASP A 132 -4.35 -16.61 -0.49
C ASP A 132 -4.83 -17.95 0.07
N GLY A 133 -4.76 -18.16 1.38
CA GLY A 133 -5.32 -19.36 2.01
C GLY A 133 -6.85 -19.43 1.88
N SER A 134 -7.53 -18.28 1.95
CA SER A 134 -8.99 -18.20 1.77
C SER A 134 -9.39 -18.47 0.32
N VAL A 135 -8.71 -17.81 -0.63
CA VAL A 135 -8.92 -17.99 -2.07
C VAL A 135 -8.64 -19.45 -2.44
N GLY A 136 -7.50 -19.99 -2.01
CA GLY A 136 -7.10 -21.35 -2.33
C GLY A 136 -8.04 -22.41 -1.78
N SER A 137 -8.52 -22.23 -0.54
CA SER A 137 -9.53 -23.12 0.03
C SER A 137 -10.87 -23.07 -0.71
N CYS A 138 -11.29 -21.87 -1.14
CA CYS A 138 -12.51 -21.71 -1.93
C CYS A 138 -12.36 -22.28 -3.35
N TRP A 139 -11.20 -22.09 -3.97
CA TRP A 139 -10.90 -22.59 -5.30
C TRP A 139 -10.81 -24.12 -5.31
N ALA A 140 -10.13 -24.74 -4.33
CA ALA A 140 -10.05 -26.19 -4.21
C ALA A 140 -11.43 -26.86 -4.09
N ARG A 141 -12.36 -26.19 -3.38
CA ARG A 141 -13.77 -26.63 -3.30
C ARG A 141 -14.48 -26.50 -4.65
N HIS A 142 -14.32 -25.37 -5.32
CA HIS A 142 -14.90 -25.14 -6.65
C HIS A 142 -14.39 -26.18 -7.66
N TRP A 143 -13.07 -26.36 -7.71
CA TRP A 143 -12.35 -27.35 -8.52
C TRP A 143 -12.96 -28.75 -8.40
N ASN A 144 -13.12 -29.23 -7.16
CA ASN A 144 -13.72 -30.54 -6.90
C ASN A 144 -15.20 -30.59 -7.29
N SER A 145 -15.98 -29.54 -6.96
CA SER A 145 -17.42 -29.52 -7.18
C SER A 145 -17.83 -29.45 -8.65
N GLN A 146 -16.96 -28.89 -9.51
CA GLN A 146 -17.18 -28.80 -10.95
C GLN A 146 -16.41 -29.88 -11.72
N GLU A 147 -15.74 -30.81 -11.01
CA GLU A 147 -14.93 -31.87 -11.60
C GLU A 147 -13.90 -31.35 -12.63
N LEU A 148 -13.31 -30.18 -12.34
CA LEU A 148 -12.44 -29.45 -13.30
C LEU A 148 -11.20 -30.25 -13.71
N SER A 149 -10.79 -31.24 -12.91
CA SER A 149 -9.67 -32.11 -13.27
C SER A 149 -9.93 -32.96 -14.52
N ARG A 150 -11.19 -33.23 -14.87
CA ARG A 150 -11.55 -33.94 -16.11
C ARG A 150 -11.24 -33.13 -17.37
N GLU A 151 -11.30 -31.81 -17.26
CA GLU A 151 -11.07 -30.89 -18.39
C GLU A 151 -9.62 -30.42 -18.45
N PHE A 152 -9.07 -29.99 -17.31
CA PHE A 152 -7.77 -29.32 -17.26
C PHE A 152 -6.62 -30.21 -16.78
N GLY A 153 -6.90 -31.43 -16.32
CA GLY A 153 -5.92 -32.34 -15.71
C GLY A 153 -5.89 -32.22 -14.18
N GLU A 154 -5.21 -33.14 -13.50
CA GLU A 154 -5.15 -33.17 -12.04
C GLU A 154 -4.31 -32.03 -11.46
N ARG A 155 -4.69 -31.57 -10.27
CA ARG A 155 -3.83 -30.67 -9.47
C ARG A 155 -2.73 -31.48 -8.80
N VAL A 156 -1.61 -30.84 -8.50
CA VAL A 156 -0.45 -31.48 -7.87
C VAL A 156 -0.08 -30.79 -6.56
N ASP A 157 0.58 -31.54 -5.69
CA ASP A 157 1.18 -30.97 -4.49
C ASP A 157 2.42 -30.14 -4.86
N CYS A 158 2.55 -29.00 -4.21
CA CYS A 158 3.62 -28.03 -4.42
C CYS A 158 4.15 -27.57 -3.07
N GLU A 159 5.47 -27.53 -2.91
CA GLU A 159 6.11 -26.95 -1.74
C GLU A 159 5.94 -25.42 -1.77
N HIS A 160 5.54 -24.85 -0.64
CA HIS A 160 5.34 -23.42 -0.46
C HIS A 160 6.08 -22.96 0.80
N TYR A 161 6.95 -21.98 0.64
CA TYR A 161 7.77 -21.44 1.72
C TYR A 161 7.23 -20.08 2.18
N TYR A 162 7.34 -19.83 3.48
CA TYR A 162 7.03 -18.56 4.10
C TYR A 162 8.28 -17.94 4.73
N PRO A 163 8.47 -16.61 4.67
CA PRO A 163 9.55 -15.91 5.38
C PRO A 163 9.48 -16.15 6.90
N GLU A 164 10.62 -16.08 7.61
CA GLU A 164 10.73 -16.47 9.03
C GLU A 164 9.78 -15.70 9.97
N ASP A 165 9.39 -14.49 9.62
CA ASP A 165 8.47 -13.64 10.39
C ASP A 165 6.98 -14.03 10.23
N PHE A 166 6.68 -15.02 9.39
CA PHE A 166 5.34 -15.62 9.27
C PHE A 166 5.18 -16.83 10.19
N LEU A 167 4.04 -16.93 10.89
CA LEU A 167 3.71 -18.10 11.71
C LEU A 167 3.82 -19.44 10.96
N GLN A 168 3.49 -19.45 9.66
CA GLN A 168 3.55 -20.62 8.78
C GLN A 168 4.99 -21.13 8.57
N ALA A 169 6.01 -20.28 8.76
CA ALA A 169 7.40 -20.65 8.51
C ALA A 169 7.92 -21.72 9.46
N ARG A 170 7.29 -21.87 10.64
CA ARG A 170 7.61 -22.90 11.65
C ARG A 170 7.46 -24.32 11.12
N SER A 171 6.69 -24.50 10.06
CA SER A 171 6.40 -25.78 9.41
C SER A 171 6.69 -25.72 7.91
N ASN A 172 7.68 -24.92 7.50
CA ASN A 172 8.17 -24.95 6.12
C ASN A 172 8.85 -26.31 5.78
N PRO A 173 8.69 -26.83 4.56
CA PRO A 173 7.76 -26.36 3.53
C PRO A 173 6.30 -26.66 3.91
N GLN A 174 5.40 -25.72 3.61
CA GLN A 174 3.96 -25.99 3.57
C GLN A 174 3.60 -26.67 2.26
N ILE A 175 2.68 -27.63 2.29
CA ILE A 175 2.20 -28.29 1.07
C ILE A 175 0.90 -27.61 0.62
N ILE A 176 0.89 -27.12 -0.62
CA ILE A 176 -0.27 -26.49 -1.24
C ILE A 176 -0.61 -27.17 -2.57
N ASN A 177 -1.76 -26.84 -3.14
CA ASN A 177 -2.11 -27.28 -4.49
C ASN A 177 -1.57 -26.31 -5.54
N ALA A 178 -0.90 -26.85 -6.56
CA ALA A 178 -0.66 -26.21 -7.83
C ALA A 178 -1.62 -26.78 -8.89
N TYR A 179 -2.13 -25.91 -9.76
CA TYR A 179 -3.19 -26.23 -10.72
C TYR A 179 -2.67 -26.08 -12.15
N PRO A 180 -3.09 -26.91 -13.10
CA PRO A 180 -2.65 -26.80 -14.49
C PRO A 180 -2.92 -25.42 -15.09
N ASP A 181 -1.96 -24.87 -15.84
CA ASP A 181 -2.07 -23.55 -16.48
C ASP A 181 -3.27 -23.44 -17.43
N GLY A 182 -3.73 -24.56 -18.00
CA GLY A 182 -4.94 -24.62 -18.81
C GLY A 182 -6.19 -24.10 -18.07
N ALA A 183 -6.23 -24.21 -16.75
CA ALA A 183 -7.35 -23.76 -15.93
C ALA A 183 -7.29 -22.27 -15.54
N LEU A 184 -6.25 -21.52 -15.94
CA LEU A 184 -6.06 -20.12 -15.54
C LEU A 184 -7.23 -19.22 -15.94
N SER A 185 -7.77 -19.41 -17.14
CA SER A 185 -8.91 -18.62 -17.63
C SER A 185 -10.15 -18.81 -16.75
N GLU A 186 -10.42 -20.07 -16.38
CA GLU A 186 -11.52 -20.45 -15.49
C GLU A 186 -11.30 -19.94 -14.07
N PHE A 187 -10.07 -20.05 -13.54
CA PHE A 187 -9.72 -19.46 -12.25
C PHE A 187 -9.99 -17.95 -12.23
N ARG A 188 -9.52 -17.20 -13.23
CA ARG A 188 -9.68 -15.73 -13.28
C ARG A 188 -11.15 -15.34 -13.39
N ARG A 189 -11.93 -16.06 -14.21
CA ARG A 189 -13.39 -15.87 -14.31
C ARG A 189 -14.06 -16.13 -12.98
N TRP A 190 -13.79 -17.27 -12.35
CA TRP A 190 -14.33 -17.64 -11.04
C TRP A 190 -13.95 -16.64 -9.95
N PHE A 191 -12.67 -16.25 -9.90
CA PHE A 191 -12.13 -15.32 -8.91
C PHE A 191 -12.85 -13.98 -9.00
N LYS A 192 -12.97 -13.42 -10.21
CA LYS A 192 -13.64 -12.14 -10.46
C LYS A 192 -15.14 -12.19 -10.17
N HIS A 193 -15.83 -13.20 -10.68
CA HIS A 193 -17.30 -13.21 -10.70
C HIS A 193 -17.94 -13.90 -9.50
N GLN A 194 -17.20 -14.74 -8.76
CA GLN A 194 -17.72 -15.48 -7.62
C GLN A 194 -16.97 -15.14 -6.33
N TYR A 195 -15.64 -15.27 -6.30
CA TYR A 195 -14.89 -15.04 -5.07
C TYR A 195 -14.96 -13.57 -4.63
N LEU A 196 -14.58 -12.64 -5.50
CA LEU A 196 -14.55 -11.21 -5.19
C LEU A 196 -15.94 -10.62 -4.90
N THR A 197 -16.99 -11.17 -5.50
CA THR A 197 -18.36 -10.68 -5.33
C THR A 197 -19.08 -11.27 -4.12
N THR A 198 -18.72 -12.49 -3.68
CA THR A 198 -19.48 -13.20 -2.62
C THR A 198 -18.67 -13.59 -1.40
N LYS A 199 -17.37 -13.89 -1.54
CA LYS A 199 -16.52 -14.41 -0.46
C LYS A 199 -15.57 -13.36 0.09
N PHE A 200 -15.09 -12.47 -0.75
CA PHE A 200 -14.16 -11.42 -0.34
C PHE A 200 -14.79 -10.35 0.56
N PRO A 201 -16.01 -9.81 0.30
CA PRO A 201 -16.60 -8.79 1.17
C PRO A 201 -16.73 -9.23 2.64
N PRO A 202 -17.28 -10.41 2.98
CA PRO A 202 -17.32 -10.83 4.38
C PRO A 202 -15.92 -11.18 4.94
N TYR A 203 -14.96 -11.60 4.10
CA TYR A 203 -13.59 -11.83 4.54
C TYR A 203 -12.93 -10.53 5.00
N ILE A 204 -13.01 -9.46 4.18
CA ILE A 204 -12.36 -8.19 4.50
C ILE A 204 -13.06 -7.45 5.64
N LEU A 205 -14.39 -7.56 5.77
CA LEU A 205 -15.13 -6.98 6.89
C LEU A 205 -14.73 -7.60 8.24
N LYS A 206 -14.39 -8.89 8.29
CA LYS A 206 -13.82 -9.53 9.49
C LYS A 206 -12.42 -9.02 9.84
N LYS A 207 -11.77 -8.32 8.91
CA LYS A 207 -10.46 -7.67 9.06
C LYS A 207 -10.59 -6.15 9.16
N SER A 208 -11.81 -5.62 9.30
CA SER A 208 -12.05 -4.17 9.40
C SER A 208 -11.30 -3.53 10.57
N ASN A 209 -11.15 -4.22 11.70
CA ASN A 209 -10.39 -3.76 12.85
C ASN A 209 -8.88 -3.57 12.60
N VAL A 210 -8.34 -4.11 11.51
CA VAL A 210 -6.95 -3.92 11.07
C VAL A 210 -6.83 -2.99 9.85
N LEU A 211 -7.95 -2.45 9.35
CA LEU A 211 -7.99 -1.46 8.28
C LEU A 211 -7.93 -0.02 8.85
N PRO A 212 -7.22 0.90 8.18
CA PRO A 212 -7.29 2.32 8.52
C PRO A 212 -8.74 2.83 8.47
N GLY A 213 -9.27 3.30 9.60
CA GLY A 213 -10.65 3.82 9.71
C GLY A 213 -11.73 2.78 10.06
N GLY A 214 -11.36 1.52 10.32
CA GLY A 214 -12.31 0.52 10.82
C GLY A 214 -12.71 0.78 12.28
N GLU A 215 -14.01 0.67 12.57
CA GLU A 215 -14.51 0.78 13.94
C GLU A 215 -13.89 -0.31 14.82
N LYS A 216 -13.25 0.10 15.92
CA LYS A 216 -12.88 -0.81 17.00
C LYS A 216 -14.16 -1.27 17.67
N THR A 217 -14.69 -2.42 17.29
CA THR A 217 -15.77 -3.04 18.07
C THR A 217 -15.24 -3.27 19.49
N PRO A 218 -15.90 -2.79 20.55
CA PRO A 218 -15.49 -3.09 21.91
C PRO A 218 -15.60 -4.60 22.11
N LEU A 219 -14.51 -5.24 22.56
CA LEU A 219 -14.59 -6.60 23.05
C LEU A 219 -15.54 -6.60 24.26
N ALA A 220 -16.66 -7.31 24.13
CA ALA A 220 -17.61 -7.60 25.21
C ALA A 220 -17.07 -8.74 26.09
#